data_AF-A0A3S4UQY4-F1
#
_entry.id   AF-A0A3S4UQY4-F1
#
_cell.length_a   1.000
_cell.length_b   1.000
_cell.length_c   1.000
_cell.angle_alpha   90.00
_cell.angle_beta   90.00
_cell.angle_gamma   90.00
#
_symmetry.space_group_name_H-M   'P 1'
#
loop_
_entity.id
_entity.type
_entity.pdbx_description
1 polymer ?
#
loop_
_entity_poly.entity_id
_entity_poly.type
_entity_poly.pdbx_seq_one_letter_code
_entity_poly.pdbx_strand_id
1 'polypeptide(L)'
;MYILDEGTKSLTEISETTFSENGLKERYDLQEWIDKNPSILAKGIGSDEELLIIQKEFSGFDKTNERLDLLALDKKEIWSLLKIN
;
A
#
# COMPACT_ATOMS: atom_id res chain seq x y z
N MET A 1 16.08 -11.33 2.24
CA MET A 1 15.30 -11.47 3.49
C MET A 1 15.28 -12.95 3.88
N TYR A 2 14.91 -13.32 5.11
CA TYR A 2 14.75 -14.72 5.51
C TYR A 2 13.38 -14.94 6.15
N ILE A 3 12.73 -16.06 5.83
CA ILE A 3 11.54 -16.54 6.55
C ILE A 3 11.99 -17.58 7.57
N LEU A 4 11.51 -17.45 8.81
CA LEU A 4 11.64 -18.46 9.83
C LEU A 4 10.50 -19.47 9.72
N ASP A 5 10.85 -20.74 9.57
CA ASP A 5 9.93 -21.85 9.82
C ASP A 5 10.07 -22.27 11.29
N GLU A 6 9.06 -21.98 12.11
CA GLU A 6 9.07 -22.30 13.54
C GLU A 6 8.99 -23.81 13.83
N GLY A 7 8.39 -24.58 12.92
CA GLY A 7 8.24 -26.03 13.08
C GLY A 7 9.56 -26.77 12.88
N THR A 8 10.36 -26.33 11.90
CA THR A 8 11.68 -26.90 11.61
C THR A 8 12.83 -26.13 12.25
N LYS A 9 12.54 -24.95 12.84
CA LYS A 9 13.52 -23.98 13.37
C LYS A 9 14.60 -23.62 12.34
N SER A 10 14.22 -23.56 11.07
CA SER A 10 15.14 -23.28 9.96
C SER A 10 14.85 -21.91 9.34
N LEU A 11 15.89 -21.28 8.83
CA LEU A 11 15.79 -20.02 8.09
C LEU A 11 15.91 -20.32 6.60
N THR A 12 14.93 -19.87 5.82
CA THR A 12 14.98 -19.97 4.36
C THR A 12 15.24 -18.59 3.77
N GLU A 13 16.27 -18.48 2.94
CA GLU A 13 16.58 -17.25 2.22
C GLU A 13 15.51 -16.98 1.16
N ILE A 14 15.01 -15.75 1.15
CA ILE A 14 14.05 -15.27 0.15
C ILE A 14 14.83 -14.52 -0.92
N SER A 15 14.70 -15.01 -2.15
CA SER A 15 15.18 -14.32 -3.34
C SER A 15 14.40 -13.03 -3.57
N GLU A 16 15.10 -11.96 -3.96
CA GLU A 16 14.45 -10.73 -4.37
C GLU A 16 13.65 -10.96 -5.66
N THR A 17 12.49 -10.32 -5.76
CA THR A 17 11.60 -10.39 -6.91
C THR A 17 10.81 -9.09 -7.02
N THR A 18 10.17 -8.88 -8.17
CA THR A 18 9.31 -7.73 -8.44
C THR A 18 7.83 -8.11 -8.50
N PHE A 19 6.94 -7.13 -8.35
CA PHE A 19 5.49 -7.36 -8.50
C PHE A 19 5.14 -7.90 -9.88
N SER A 20 5.76 -7.33 -10.93
CA SER A 20 5.55 -7.74 -12.32
C SER A 20 5.88 -9.20 -12.59
N GLU A 21 6.97 -9.71 -12.01
CA GLU A 21 7.38 -11.12 -12.16
C GLU A 21 6.36 -12.11 -11.58
N ASN A 22 5.58 -11.66 -10.59
CA ASN A 22 4.54 -12.46 -9.94
C ASN A 22 3.14 -12.19 -10.54
N GLY A 23 3.07 -11.43 -11.64
CA GLY A 23 1.80 -11.08 -12.29
C GLY A 23 0.93 -10.12 -11.47
N LEU A 24 1.48 -9.51 -10.41
CA LEU A 24 0.80 -8.57 -9.55
C LEU A 24 0.76 -7.20 -10.22
N LYS A 25 -0.38 -6.53 -10.11
CA LYS A 25 -0.63 -5.21 -10.69
C LYS A 25 -0.98 -4.23 -9.58
N GLU A 26 -0.33 -3.07 -9.57
CA GLU A 26 -0.57 -2.04 -8.55
C GLU A 26 -2.04 -1.70 -8.36
N ARG A 27 -2.76 -1.50 -9.46
CA ARG A 27 -4.18 -1.14 -9.45
C ARG A 27 -5.10 -2.23 -8.91
N TYR A 28 -4.78 -3.51 -9.12
CA TYR A 28 -5.71 -4.60 -8.78
C TYR A 28 -5.33 -5.27 -7.47
N ASP A 29 -4.05 -5.46 -7.24
CA ASP A 29 -3.54 -6.20 -6.09
C ASP A 29 -3.14 -5.25 -4.98
N LEU A 30 -2.18 -4.35 -5.22
CA LEU A 30 -1.66 -3.48 -4.17
C LEU A 30 -2.71 -2.51 -3.66
N GLN A 31 -3.48 -1.89 -4.56
CA GLN A 31 -4.54 -0.96 -4.19
C GLN A 31 -5.59 -1.64 -3.29
N GLU A 32 -5.99 -2.88 -3.60
CA GLU A 32 -6.93 -3.66 -2.79
C GLU A 32 -6.33 -4.07 -1.44
N TRP A 33 -5.04 -4.41 -1.40
CA TRP A 33 -4.36 -4.75 -0.15
C TRP A 33 -4.25 -3.54 0.78
N ILE A 34 -3.95 -2.37 0.23
CA ILE A 34 -3.84 -1.13 0.99
C ILE A 34 -5.22 -0.66 1.46
N ASP A 35 -6.25 -0.79 0.63
CA ASP A 35 -7.64 -0.50 1.03
C ASP A 35 -8.11 -1.37 2.20
N LYS A 36 -7.80 -2.67 2.15
CA LYS A 36 -8.14 -3.63 3.21
C LYS A 36 -7.27 -3.50 4.45
N ASN A 37 -6.02 -3.11 4.27
CA ASN A 37 -5.06 -2.95 5.35
C ASN A 37 -4.16 -1.72 5.14
N PRO A 38 -4.63 -0.53 5.50
CA PRO A 38 -3.92 0.72 5.27
C PRO A 38 -2.57 0.80 6.02
N SER A 39 -2.39 -0.02 7.07
CA SER A 39 -1.14 -0.10 7.83
C SER A 39 0.08 -0.55 7.01
N ILE A 40 -0.15 -1.19 5.85
CA ILE A 40 0.90 -1.58 4.90
C ILE A 40 1.72 -0.35 4.48
N LEU A 41 1.05 0.77 4.21
CA LEU A 41 1.71 2.02 3.86
C LEU A 41 2.24 2.74 5.09
N ALA A 42 1.46 2.81 6.18
CA ALA A 42 1.84 3.52 7.41
C ALA A 42 3.27 3.16 7.87
N LYS A 43 3.59 1.87 7.89
CA LYS A 43 4.93 1.36 8.22
C LYS A 43 6.02 1.81 7.25
N GLY A 44 5.72 1.94 5.96
CA GLY A 44 6.66 2.35 4.92
C GLY A 44 6.97 3.85 4.91
N ILE A 45 6.00 4.68 5.30
CA ILE A 45 6.17 6.15 5.44
C ILE A 45 6.69 6.57 6.83
N GLY A 46 7.07 5.62 7.69
CA GLY A 46 7.61 5.90 9.03
C GLY A 46 6.58 6.52 9.98
N SER A 47 5.30 6.31 9.67
CA SER A 47 4.17 6.81 10.45
C SER A 47 3.55 5.62 11.18
N ASP A 48 3.61 5.60 12.51
CA ASP A 48 2.84 4.66 13.33
C ASP A 48 1.33 5.00 13.32
N GLU A 49 0.90 5.92 12.45
CA GLU A 49 -0.45 6.44 12.43
C GLU A 49 -1.39 5.56 11.60
N GLU A 50 -2.62 5.47 12.09
CA GLU A 50 -3.69 4.77 11.40
C GLU A 50 -4.18 5.62 10.22
N LEU A 51 -4.00 5.09 9.00
CA LEU A 51 -4.58 5.66 7.80
C LEU A 51 -6.04 5.18 7.65
N LEU A 52 -6.95 6.12 7.43
CA LEU A 52 -8.33 5.84 7.04
C LEU A 52 -8.47 6.05 5.54
N ILE A 53 -8.70 4.99 4.78
CA ILE A 53 -9.00 5.09 3.35
C ILE A 53 -10.45 5.56 3.19
N ILE A 54 -10.65 6.61 2.39
CA ILE A 54 -11.96 7.26 2.21
C ILE A 54 -12.46 7.11 0.78
N GLN A 55 -11.55 7.03 -0.19
CA GLN A 55 -11.94 6.86 -1.59
C GLN A 55 -10.89 6.11 -2.40
N LYS A 56 -11.37 5.36 -3.40
CA LYS A 56 -10.56 4.72 -4.43
C LYS A 56 -10.84 5.35 -5.79
N GLU A 57 -9.81 5.49 -6.62
CA GLU A 57 -9.89 5.94 -8.02
C GLU A 57 -10.65 7.26 -8.22
N PHE A 58 -10.36 8.26 -7.38
CA PHE A 58 -11.05 9.55 -7.48
C PHE A 58 -10.55 10.36 -8.68
N SER A 59 -11.49 10.81 -9.51
CA SER A 59 -11.23 11.63 -10.71
C SER A 59 -12.02 12.94 -10.73
N GLY A 60 -12.56 13.39 -9.59
CA GLY A 60 -13.44 14.57 -9.49
C GLY A 60 -12.72 15.90 -9.30
N PHE A 61 -11.40 15.97 -9.53
CA PHE A 61 -10.68 17.24 -9.49
C PHE A 61 -10.94 17.99 -10.79
N ASP A 62 -11.94 18.89 -10.77
CA ASP A 62 -12.43 19.69 -11.92
C ASP A 62 -11.35 20.47 -12.72
N LYS A 63 -10.09 20.48 -12.25
CA LYS A 63 -8.98 21.23 -12.86
C LYS A 63 -7.79 20.37 -13.26
N THR A 64 -7.79 19.06 -12.98
CA THR A 64 -6.71 18.16 -13.39
C THR A 64 -7.30 16.86 -13.95
N ASN A 65 -6.78 16.40 -15.09
CA ASN A 65 -7.13 15.08 -15.63
C ASN A 65 -6.40 13.95 -14.86
N GLU A 66 -5.97 14.23 -13.62
CA GLU A 66 -5.22 13.29 -12.79
C GLU A 66 -6.21 12.45 -11.98
N ARG A 67 -6.07 11.14 -12.10
CA ARG A 67 -6.75 10.19 -11.23
C ARG A 67 -5.86 9.92 -10.02
N LEU A 68 -6.45 10.02 -8.83
CA LEU A 68 -5.82 9.57 -7.60
C LEU A 68 -6.26 8.14 -7.31
N ASP A 69 -5.32 7.25 -7.04
CA ASP A 69 -5.64 5.84 -6.83
C ASP A 69 -6.24 5.63 -5.44
N LEU A 70 -5.64 6.16 -4.37
CA LEU A 70 -6.21 6.08 -3.01
C LEU A 70 -6.19 7.45 -2.32
N LEU A 71 -7.31 7.79 -1.67
CA LEU A 71 -7.40 8.92 -0.77
C LEU A 71 -7.48 8.41 0.67
N ALA A 72 -6.53 8.84 1.49
CA ALA A 72 -6.46 8.50 2.91
C ALA A 72 -6.45 9.75 3.78
N LEU A 73 -6.99 9.63 5.00
CA LEU A 73 -6.76 10.60 6.08
C LEU A 73 -5.85 9.99 7.13
N ASP A 74 -4.91 10.79 7.63
CA ASP A 74 -4.25 10.50 8.89
C ASP A 74 -5.08 11.02 10.07
N LYS A 75 -4.83 10.47 11.26
CA LYS A 75 -5.51 10.89 12.51
C LYS A 75 -5.13 12.31 12.98
N LYS A 76 -4.14 12.97 12.34
CA LYS A 76 -3.66 14.31 12.71
C LYS A 76 -4.27 15.43 11.85
N GLU A 77 -5.32 15.11 11.09
CA GLU A 77 -6.06 16.07 10.25
C GLU A 77 -5.23 16.66 9.10
N ILE A 78 -4.12 15.99 8.71
CA ILE A 78 -3.36 16.38 7.52
C ILE A 78 -3.83 15.51 6.35
N TRP A 79 -4.29 16.17 5.29
CA TRP A 79 -4.70 15.51 4.05
C TRP A 79 -3.47 14.93 3.34
N SER A 80 -3.27 13.63 3.43
CA SER A 80 -2.18 12.94 2.73
C SER A 80 -2.69 12.32 1.43
N LEU A 81 -2.23 12.85 0.29
CA LEU A 81 -2.53 12.30 -1.03
C LEU A 81 -1.57 11.15 -1.34
N LEU A 82 -2.11 9.96 -1.63
CA LEU A 82 -1.34 8.78 -2.00
C LEU A 82 -1.53 8.49 -3.50
N LYS A 83 -0.45 8.67 -4.27
CA LYS A 83 -0.36 8.17 -5.65
C LYS A 83 0.40 6.85 -5.63
N ILE A 84 -0.20 5.80 -6.21
CA ILE A 84 0.47 4.53 -6.42
C ILE A 84 0.78 4.51 -7.92
N ASN A 85 2.02 4.89 -8.27
CA ASN A 85 2.49 4.84 -9.67
C ASN A 85 2.44 3.42 -10.21
#